data_AF-A0AA51IZ62-F1
#
_entry.id   AF-A0AA51IZ62-F1
#
_cell.length_a   1.000
_cell.length_b   1.000
_cell.length_c   1.000
_cell.angle_alpha   90.00
_cell.angle_beta   90.00
_cell.angle_gamma   90.00
#
_symmetry.space_group_name_H-M   'P 1'
#
loop_
_entity.id
_entity.type
_entity.pdbx_description
1 polymer ?
#
loop_
_entity_poly.entity_id
_entity_poly.type
_entity_poly.pdbx_seq_one_letter_code
_entity_poly.pdbx_strand_id
1 'polypeptide(L)'
;EKNYVTHDTPPNLQYRKKVHFRTNPYTGPQAASIARRNARERNRVKQVNDGFNALRRHLPASVVAALSGGARRGSGKKLSKVDTLRMVVEYIRYLQQL
;
A
#
# COMPACT_ATOMS: atom_id res chain seq x y z
N GLU A 1 -23.16 48.72 -33.62
CA GLU A 1 -22.81 47.58 -32.75
C GLU A 1 -22.56 48.05 -31.33
N LYS A 2 -23.23 47.46 -30.34
CA LYS A 2 -23.05 47.79 -28.92
C LYS A 2 -22.04 46.81 -28.32
N ASN A 3 -20.83 47.30 -27.98
CA ASN A 3 -19.82 46.54 -27.25
C ASN A 3 -20.18 46.49 -25.75
N TYR A 4 -20.53 45.30 -25.29
CA TYR A 4 -20.60 44.87 -23.89
C TYR A 4 -19.57 43.71 -23.80
N VAL A 5 -18.71 43.49 -22.80
CA VAL A 5 -18.68 43.89 -21.39
C VAL A 5 -17.30 43.50 -20.82
N THR A 6 -16.77 44.30 -19.90
CA THR A 6 -15.70 43.95 -18.96
C THR A 6 -16.21 42.98 -17.89
N HIS A 7 -15.52 41.87 -17.65
CA HIS A 7 -15.57 41.20 -16.35
C HIS A 7 -14.17 40.73 -15.91
N ASP A 8 -13.67 41.47 -14.92
CA ASP A 8 -13.13 40.99 -13.65
C ASP A 8 -12.15 39.81 -13.68
N THR A 9 -10.90 40.13 -13.33
CA THR A 9 -9.95 39.17 -12.76
C THR A 9 -10.28 38.98 -11.27
N PRO A 10 -10.50 37.74 -10.79
CA PRO A 10 -10.30 37.43 -9.39
C PRO A 10 -9.03 36.57 -9.18
N PRO A 11 -8.53 36.58 -7.94
CA PRO A 11 -7.10 36.51 -7.67
C PRO A 11 -6.63 35.10 -7.30
N ASN A 12 -5.33 34.86 -7.49
CA ASN A 12 -4.58 33.87 -6.73
C ASN A 12 -5.04 32.41 -6.86
N LEU A 13 -4.70 31.78 -7.99
CA LEU A 13 -4.39 30.35 -7.96
C LEU A 13 -2.89 30.20 -7.78
N GLN A 14 -2.49 30.10 -6.51
CA GLN A 14 -1.38 29.30 -6.01
C GLN A 14 -0.69 28.52 -7.14
N TYR A 15 0.50 29.00 -7.54
CA TYR A 15 1.42 28.22 -8.35
C TYR A 15 1.77 26.98 -7.54
N ARG A 16 0.94 25.95 -7.62
CA ARG A 16 1.30 24.62 -7.17
C ARG A 16 2.48 24.27 -8.05
N LYS A 17 3.70 24.44 -7.54
CA LYS A 17 4.93 23.87 -8.09
C LYS A 17 4.61 22.41 -8.36
N LYS A 18 4.24 22.10 -9.60
CA LYS A 18 4.24 20.74 -10.12
C LYS A 18 5.70 20.36 -9.97
N VAL A 19 5.99 19.55 -8.97
CA VAL A 19 7.29 18.88 -8.83
C VAL A 19 7.48 18.13 -10.15
N HIS A 20 8.29 18.71 -11.03
CA HIS A 20 8.64 18.11 -12.29
C HIS A 20 9.55 16.94 -11.95
N PHE A 21 9.01 15.72 -11.90
CA PHE A 21 9.79 14.47 -11.87
C PHE A 21 10.56 14.25 -13.20
N ARG A 22 11.02 15.32 -13.86
CA ARG A 22 11.57 15.31 -15.22
C ARG A 22 13.09 15.33 -15.29
N THR A 23 13.76 14.98 -14.19
CA THR A 23 15.20 14.71 -14.20
C THR A 23 15.45 13.45 -13.39
N ASN A 24 15.30 12.28 -14.04
CA ASN A 24 15.95 11.08 -13.54
C ASN A 24 17.46 11.32 -13.71
N PRO A 25 18.26 11.47 -12.64
CA PRO A 25 19.69 11.80 -12.76
C PRO A 25 20.49 10.64 -13.39
N TYR A 26 19.85 9.49 -13.59
CA TYR A 26 20.39 8.34 -14.28
C TYR A 26 19.89 8.32 -15.72
N THR A 27 20.65 8.88 -16.64
CA THR A 27 20.48 8.66 -18.09
C THR A 27 21.48 7.60 -18.56
N GLY A 28 21.09 6.75 -19.52
CA GLY A 28 21.98 5.72 -20.10
C GLY A 28 22.09 4.39 -19.32
N PRO A 29 23.20 3.64 -19.45
CA PRO A 29 23.36 2.27 -18.93
C PRO A 29 23.08 2.11 -17.42
N GLN A 30 23.30 3.16 -16.63
CA GLN A 30 23.01 3.18 -15.19
C GLN A 30 21.50 3.07 -14.92
N ALA A 31 20.65 3.70 -15.74
CA ALA A 31 19.20 3.61 -15.63
C ALA A 31 18.70 2.18 -15.86
N ALA A 32 19.27 1.49 -16.86
CA ALA A 32 18.93 0.10 -17.16
C ALA A 32 19.36 -0.86 -16.03
N SER A 33 20.51 -0.61 -15.40
CA SER A 33 20.96 -1.37 -14.23
C SER A 33 20.03 -1.19 -13.03
N ILE A 34 19.63 0.06 -12.73
CA ILE A 34 18.68 0.38 -11.66
C ILE A 34 17.32 -0.27 -11.92
N ALA A 35 16.82 -0.20 -13.16
CA ALA A 35 15.56 -0.83 -13.53
C ALA A 35 15.58 -2.34 -13.29
N ARG A 36 16.66 -3.03 -13.68
CA ARG A 36 16.85 -4.46 -13.39
C ARG A 36 16.91 -4.74 -11.90
N ARG A 37 17.63 -3.92 -11.11
CA ARG A 37 17.68 -4.04 -9.64
C ARG A 37 16.29 -3.87 -9.02
N ASN A 38 15.53 -2.85 -9.43
CA ASN A 38 14.19 -2.59 -8.91
C ASN A 38 13.20 -3.69 -9.30
N ALA A 39 13.34 -4.28 -10.50
CA ALA A 39 12.55 -5.45 -10.89
C ALA A 39 12.80 -6.64 -9.96
N ARG A 40 14.07 -6.91 -9.59
CA ARG A 40 14.40 -7.93 -8.60
C ARG A 40 13.81 -7.63 -7.23
N GLU A 41 13.90 -6.38 -6.77
CA GLU A 41 13.33 -6.00 -5.47
C GLU A 41 11.81 -6.13 -5.44
N ARG A 42 11.12 -5.78 -6.53
CA ARG A 42 9.67 -6.04 -6.66
C ARG A 42 9.36 -7.54 -6.54
N ASN A 43 10.15 -8.40 -7.17
CA ASN A 43 9.96 -9.86 -7.07
C ASN A 43 10.19 -10.37 -5.65
N ARG A 44 11.24 -9.90 -4.98
CA ARG A 44 11.54 -10.24 -3.59
C ARG A 44 10.41 -9.82 -2.65
N VAL A 45 9.94 -8.58 -2.79
CA VAL A 45 8.82 -8.04 -2.00
C VAL A 45 7.52 -8.78 -2.30
N LYS A 46 7.29 -9.18 -3.56
CA LYS A 46 6.12 -10.00 -3.94
C LYS A 46 6.15 -11.34 -3.19
N GLN A 47 7.27 -12.05 -3.18
CA GLN A 47 7.41 -13.32 -2.45
C GLN A 47 7.11 -13.17 -0.96
N VAL A 48 7.62 -12.11 -0.32
CA VAL A 48 7.31 -11.81 1.08
C VAL A 48 5.81 -11.59 1.28
N ASN A 49 5.15 -10.81 0.41
CA ASN A 49 3.73 -10.53 0.52
C ASN A 49 2.86 -11.78 0.24
N ASP A 50 3.29 -12.66 -0.67
CA ASP A 50 2.64 -13.94 -0.92
C ASP A 50 2.73 -14.83 0.33
N GLY A 51 3.88 -14.85 1.01
CA GLY A 51 4.04 -15.50 2.32
C GLY A 51 3.07 -14.97 3.37
N PHE A 52 2.89 -13.65 3.47
CA PHE A 52 1.88 -13.07 4.37
C PHE A 52 0.45 -13.48 4.00
N ASN A 53 0.12 -13.60 2.71
CA ASN A 53 -1.19 -14.08 2.29
C ASN A 53 -1.38 -15.56 2.65
N ALA A 54 -0.34 -16.39 2.53
CA ALA A 54 -0.38 -17.77 2.95
C ALA A 54 -0.66 -17.89 4.45
N LEU A 55 0.05 -17.13 5.28
CA LEU A 55 -0.19 -17.08 6.73
C LEU A 55 -1.66 -16.73 7.07
N ARG A 56 -2.25 -15.74 6.39
CA ARG A 56 -3.65 -15.36 6.62
C ARG A 56 -4.65 -16.46 6.29
N ARG A 57 -4.36 -17.32 5.30
CA ARG A 57 -5.24 -18.45 4.95
C ARG A 57 -5.29 -19.52 6.04
N HIS A 58 -4.25 -19.61 6.88
CA HIS A 58 -4.18 -20.55 8.00
C HIS A 58 -4.84 -20.03 9.28
N LEU A 59 -5.27 -18.76 9.32
CA LEU A 59 -5.96 -18.20 10.48
C LEU A 59 -7.46 -18.51 10.40
N PRO A 60 -8.04 -19.21 11.39
CA PRO A 60 -9.48 -19.44 11.43
C PRO A 60 -10.26 -18.12 11.54
N ALA A 61 -11.40 -18.04 10.86
CA ALA A 61 -12.26 -16.86 10.89
C ALA A 61 -12.71 -16.49 12.32
N SER A 62 -12.91 -17.48 13.20
CA SER A 62 -13.23 -17.28 14.62
C SER A 62 -12.12 -16.54 15.37
N VAL A 63 -10.86 -16.92 15.14
CA VAL A 63 -9.68 -16.26 15.73
C VAL A 63 -9.55 -14.83 15.21
N VAL A 64 -9.80 -14.62 13.91
CA VAL A 64 -9.83 -13.28 13.29
C VAL A 64 -10.93 -12.40 13.88
N ALA A 65 -12.13 -12.94 14.07
CA ALA A 65 -13.26 -12.21 14.62
C ALA A 65 -13.07 -11.86 16.10
N ALA A 66 -12.61 -12.81 16.92
CA ALA A 66 -12.41 -12.62 18.35
C ALA A 66 -11.36 -11.53 18.66
N LEU A 67 -10.25 -11.51 17.91
CA LEU A 67 -9.14 -10.59 18.18
C LEU A 67 -9.24 -9.25 17.43
N SER A 68 -10.12 -9.14 16.43
CA SER A 68 -10.38 -7.86 15.74
C SER A 68 -11.27 -6.90 16.55
N GLY A 69 -11.65 -7.27 17.78
CA GLY A 69 -12.31 -6.38 18.74
C GLY A 69 -13.75 -6.00 18.39
N GLY A 70 -14.47 -6.84 17.65
CA GLY A 70 -15.87 -6.58 17.26
C GLY A 70 -16.09 -5.38 16.32
N ALA A 71 -15.05 -4.57 16.09
CA ALA A 71 -15.05 -3.52 15.10
C ALA A 71 -15.10 -4.18 13.72
N ARG A 72 -16.24 -4.01 13.07
CA ARG A 72 -16.59 -4.35 11.68
C ARG A 72 -15.45 -4.14 10.70
N ARG A 73 -14.41 -4.97 10.73
CA ARG A 73 -13.54 -5.23 9.59
C ARG A 73 -14.42 -6.00 8.64
N GLY A 74 -15.16 -5.26 7.81
CA GLY A 74 -15.98 -5.84 6.76
C GLY A 74 -15.21 -6.96 6.06
N SER A 75 -15.93 -8.01 5.72
CA SER A 75 -15.51 -9.34 5.25
C SER A 75 -14.54 -9.39 4.05
N GLY A 76 -13.94 -8.26 3.65
CA GLY A 76 -12.92 -8.16 2.61
C GLY A 76 -11.63 -7.42 3.01
N LYS A 77 -11.49 -6.86 4.23
CA LYS A 77 -10.25 -6.16 4.61
C LYS A 77 -9.15 -7.13 5.05
N LYS A 78 -8.02 -7.16 4.32
CA LYS A 78 -6.82 -7.95 4.63
C LYS A 78 -6.16 -7.52 5.94
N LEU A 79 -5.73 -8.47 6.78
CA LEU A 79 -5.03 -8.19 8.04
C LEU A 79 -3.70 -7.46 7.81
N SER A 80 -3.32 -6.56 8.73
CA SER A 80 -2.01 -5.89 8.65
C SER A 80 -0.88 -6.93 8.81
N LYS A 81 0.35 -6.59 8.40
CA LYS A 81 1.49 -7.51 8.57
C LYS A 81 1.70 -7.85 10.04
N VAL A 82 1.67 -6.84 10.91
CA VAL A 82 1.89 -7.00 12.35
C VAL A 82 0.78 -7.84 12.98
N ASP A 83 -0.49 -7.55 12.66
CA ASP A 83 -1.60 -8.32 13.23
C ASP A 83 -1.57 -9.76 12.74
N THR A 84 -1.26 -10.00 11.46
CA THR A 84 -1.11 -11.36 10.92
C THR A 84 -0.09 -12.16 11.73
N LEU A 85 1.07 -11.58 12.05
CA LEU A 85 2.11 -12.27 12.83
C LEU A 85 1.66 -12.55 14.26
N ARG A 86 1.09 -11.54 14.95
CA ARG A 86 0.58 -11.71 16.32
C ARG A 86 -0.44 -12.85 16.39
N MET A 87 -1.39 -12.84 15.46
CA MET A 87 -2.47 -13.83 15.42
C MET A 87 -1.97 -15.25 15.11
N VAL A 88 -1.01 -15.39 14.19
CA VAL A 88 -0.43 -16.71 13.87
C VAL A 88 0.30 -17.28 15.07
N VAL A 89 1.05 -16.47 15.82
CA VAL A 89 1.75 -16.91 17.03
C VAL A 89 0.77 -17.40 18.09
N GLU A 90 -0.30 -16.66 18.37
CA GLU A 90 -1.34 -17.08 19.31
C GLU A 90 -2.06 -18.35 18.86
N TYR A 91 -2.33 -18.47 17.56
CA TYR A 91 -2.99 -19.67 17.03
C TYR A 91 -2.10 -20.92 17.14
N ILE A 92 -0.79 -20.80 16.89
CA ILE A 92 0.15 -21.90 17.10
C ILE A 92 0.17 -22.31 18.58
N ARG A 93 0.21 -21.36 19.51
CA ARG A 93 0.18 -21.64 20.96
C ARG A 93 -1.07 -22.39 21.37
N TYR A 94 -2.23 -21.97 20.85
CA TYR A 94 -3.50 -22.66 21.09
C TYR A 94 -3.47 -24.11 20.57
N LEU A 95 -2.97 -24.33 19.35
CA LEU A 95 -2.86 -25.68 18.78
C LEU A 95 -1.91 -26.59 19.55
N GLN A 96 -0.88 -26.04 20.20
CA GLN A 96 0.07 -26.79 21.04
C GLN A 96 -0.51 -27.18 22.41
N GLN A 97 -1.63 -26.59 22.83
CA GLN A 97 -2.29 -26.83 24.11
C GLN A 97 -3.54 -27.74 23.99
N LEU A 98 -3.90 -28.12 22.75
CA LEU A 98 -4.90 -29.14 22.45
C LEU A 98 -4.28 -30.53 22.55
#